data_AF-A0A929H6P2-F1
#
_entry.id   AF-A0A929H6P2-F1
#
_cell.length_a   1.000
_cell.length_b   1.000
_cell.length_c   1.000
_cell.angle_alpha   90.00
_cell.angle_beta   90.00
_cell.angle_gamma   90.00
#
_symmetry.space_group_name_H-M   'P 1'
#
loop_
_entity.id
_entity.type
_entity.pdbx_description
1 polymer ?
#
loop_
_entity_poly.entity_id
_entity_poly.type
_entity_poly.pdbx_seq_one_letter_code
_entity_poly.pdbx_strand_id
1 'polypeptide(L)'
;TLPEVIEILKTFDLALPNDLSIYFALKLAREDGISSVMTGDGADELFAGYAYMAELPPEDLQRYIMKLSQNWHFSASELGKALDVEVRQPFLDEDFVRFALEISPESKVKDGVGKYILRKSFEDLIPAEIVWRRKEPIEYGSGSTKLHKIIDSVVTDGEFQSAKKEVDIKFINKEHFFYWRIYDQVVGKIPKARDDEVSCPCCGAAMGTYHCPTCGFSRPLL
;
A
#
# COMPACT_ATOMS: atom_id res chain seq x y z
N THR A 1 -15.91 -6.21 2.92
CA THR A 1 -15.99 -6.84 1.57
C THR A 1 -15.33 -5.94 0.56
N LEU A 2 -15.04 -6.41 -0.66
CA LEU A 2 -14.36 -5.58 -1.66
C LEU A 2 -15.13 -4.30 -2.04
N PRO A 3 -16.47 -4.31 -2.25
CA PRO A 3 -17.24 -3.09 -2.44
C PRO A 3 -17.14 -2.10 -1.27
N GLU A 4 -17.25 -2.59 -0.03
CA GLU A 4 -17.12 -1.73 1.17
C GLU A 4 -15.72 -1.09 1.27
N VAL A 5 -14.65 -1.85 0.99
CA VAL A 5 -13.28 -1.32 1.02
C VAL A 5 -13.07 -0.26 -0.05
N ILE A 6 -13.56 -0.51 -1.27
CA ILE A 6 -13.51 0.44 -2.38
C ILE A 6 -14.32 1.71 -2.07
N GLU A 7 -15.47 1.58 -1.43
CA GLU A 7 -16.30 2.71 -1.02
C GLU A 7 -15.61 3.57 0.06
N ILE A 8 -14.99 2.93 1.06
CA ILE A 8 -14.26 3.61 2.14
C ILE A 8 -13.05 4.35 1.58
N LEU A 9 -12.20 3.65 0.82
CA LEU A 9 -10.91 4.18 0.33
C LEU A 9 -11.06 5.01 -0.95
N LYS A 10 -12.20 4.92 -1.63
CA LYS A 10 -12.46 5.59 -2.91
C LYS A 10 -11.34 5.35 -3.92
N THR A 11 -10.96 4.08 -4.07
CA THR A 11 -9.86 3.66 -4.95
C THR A 11 -10.18 2.36 -5.68
N PHE A 12 -9.56 2.17 -6.85
CA PHE A 12 -9.50 0.91 -7.59
C PHE A 12 -8.04 0.47 -7.85
N ASP A 13 -7.13 0.87 -6.96
CA ASP A 13 -5.73 0.44 -6.96
C ASP A 13 -5.59 -1.10 -6.92
N LEU A 14 -4.56 -1.62 -7.58
CA LEU A 14 -4.16 -3.02 -7.49
C LEU A 14 -3.65 -3.41 -6.09
N ALA A 15 -3.42 -2.46 -5.18
CA ALA A 15 -3.09 -2.71 -3.77
C ALA A 15 -4.28 -3.23 -2.92
N LEU A 16 -5.51 -3.18 -3.44
CA LEU A 16 -6.74 -3.57 -2.74
C LEU A 16 -6.72 -4.96 -2.05
N PRO A 17 -6.03 -6.00 -2.55
CA PRO A 17 -5.91 -7.27 -1.81
C PRO A 17 -5.25 -7.13 -0.43
N ASN A 18 -4.32 -6.18 -0.27
CA ASN A 18 -3.72 -5.84 1.02
C ASN A 18 -4.74 -5.11 1.91
N ASP A 19 -5.41 -4.11 1.36
CA ASP A 19 -6.42 -3.31 2.07
C ASP A 19 -7.59 -4.16 2.56
N LEU A 20 -8.02 -5.14 1.76
CA LEU A 20 -9.06 -6.08 2.13
C LEU A 20 -8.66 -6.93 3.33
N SER A 21 -7.39 -7.33 3.41
CA SER A 21 -6.87 -8.11 4.53
C SER A 21 -6.83 -7.27 5.82
N ILE A 22 -6.40 -6.01 5.71
CA ILE A 22 -6.41 -5.05 6.82
C ILE A 22 -7.85 -4.79 7.30
N TYR A 23 -8.78 -4.56 6.37
CA TYR A 23 -10.19 -4.34 6.68
C TYR A 23 -10.78 -5.50 7.49
N PHE A 24 -10.54 -6.75 7.08
CA PHE A 24 -11.06 -7.90 7.83
C PHE A 24 -10.41 -8.04 9.21
N ALA A 25 -9.11 -7.76 9.35
CA ALA A 25 -8.45 -7.76 10.65
C ALA A 25 -9.02 -6.70 11.60
N LEU A 26 -9.24 -5.48 11.10
CA LEU A 26 -9.84 -4.39 11.88
C LEU A 26 -11.30 -4.67 12.22
N LYS A 27 -12.06 -5.25 11.30
CA LYS A 27 -13.44 -5.66 11.53
C LYS A 27 -13.53 -6.71 12.64
N LEU A 28 -12.67 -7.73 12.60
CA LEU A 28 -12.57 -8.73 13.66
C LEU A 28 -12.21 -8.10 15.00
N ALA A 29 -11.21 -7.20 15.02
CA ALA A 29 -10.84 -6.48 16.24
C ALA A 29 -12.03 -5.73 16.84
N ARG A 30 -12.83 -5.05 15.99
CA ARG A 30 -14.04 -4.35 16.45
C ARG A 30 -15.09 -5.31 17.00
N GLU A 31 -15.33 -6.44 16.33
CA GLU A 31 -16.26 -7.49 16.78
C GLU A 31 -15.86 -8.08 18.14
N ASP A 32 -14.56 -8.15 18.42
CA ASP A 32 -14.00 -8.56 19.72
C ASP A 32 -13.99 -7.44 20.78
N GLY A 33 -14.58 -6.27 20.47
CA GLY A 33 -14.66 -5.13 21.40
C GLY A 33 -13.35 -4.33 21.55
N ILE A 34 -12.39 -4.52 20.65
CA ILE A 34 -11.15 -3.75 20.62
C ILE A 34 -11.40 -2.41 19.96
N SER A 35 -11.08 -1.32 20.66
CA SER A 35 -11.25 0.06 20.18
C SER A 35 -10.01 0.66 19.54
N SER A 36 -8.83 0.04 19.72
CA SER A 36 -7.57 0.56 19.20
C SER A 36 -6.57 -0.55 18.86
N VAL A 37 -5.83 -0.41 17.77
CA VAL A 37 -4.77 -1.32 17.34
C VAL A 37 -3.50 -0.57 16.95
N MET A 38 -2.36 -1.25 16.98
CA MET A 38 -1.10 -0.74 16.44
C MET A 38 -0.71 -1.51 15.19
N THR A 39 -0.24 -0.81 14.15
CA THR A 39 0.29 -1.41 12.94
C THR A 39 1.78 -1.07 12.77
N GLY A 40 2.47 -1.86 11.94
CA GLY A 40 3.88 -1.68 11.59
C GLY A 40 4.11 -0.91 10.29
N ASP A 41 3.12 -0.15 9.82
CA ASP A 41 3.22 0.67 8.61
C ASP A 41 4.41 1.62 8.70
N GLY A 42 5.11 1.89 7.60
CA GLY A 42 6.30 2.76 7.58
C GLY A 42 7.62 2.05 7.92
N ALA A 43 7.59 0.87 8.55
CA ALA A 43 8.81 0.15 8.91
C ALA A 43 9.57 -0.37 7.70
N ASP A 44 8.88 -0.82 6.64
CA ASP A 44 9.51 -1.24 5.38
C ASP A 44 10.11 -0.04 4.63
N GLU A 45 9.37 1.07 4.62
CA GLU A 45 9.73 2.32 3.95
C GLU A 45 10.96 2.97 4.59
N LEU A 46 11.02 3.03 5.92
CA LEU A 46 12.11 3.69 6.67
C LEU A 46 13.39 2.87 6.77
N PHE A 47 13.27 1.53 6.83
CA PHE A 47 14.38 0.63 7.11
C PHE A 47 14.70 -0.34 5.97
N ALA A 48 14.32 0.01 4.74
CA ALA A 48 14.67 -0.77 3.54
C ALA A 48 14.17 -2.22 3.58
N GLY A 49 12.89 -2.41 3.88
CA GLY A 49 12.29 -3.73 4.04
C GLY A 49 11.91 -4.46 2.76
N TYR A 50 11.75 -3.73 1.65
CA TYR A 50 11.48 -4.32 0.34
C TYR A 50 12.78 -4.83 -0.29
N ALA A 51 12.71 -6.01 -0.95
CA ALA A 51 13.90 -6.66 -1.52
C ALA A 51 14.68 -5.75 -2.48
N TYR A 52 13.98 -5.00 -3.35
CA TYR A 52 14.61 -4.08 -4.29
C TYR A 52 15.36 -2.93 -3.61
N MET A 53 14.97 -2.53 -2.38
CA MET A 53 15.67 -1.47 -1.65
C MET A 53 17.04 -1.92 -1.17
N ALA A 54 17.20 -3.21 -0.89
CA ALA A 54 18.49 -3.78 -0.50
C ALA A 54 19.48 -3.87 -1.67
N GLU A 55 19.00 -3.72 -2.91
CA GLU A 55 19.81 -3.72 -4.14
C GLU A 55 20.27 -2.30 -4.55
N LEU A 56 19.71 -1.26 -3.94
CA LEU A 56 20.06 0.13 -4.24
C LEU A 56 21.43 0.49 -3.66
N PRO A 57 22.25 1.29 -4.39
CA PRO A 57 23.43 1.93 -3.81
C PRO A 57 23.05 2.76 -2.57
N PRO A 58 23.91 2.86 -1.53
CA PRO A 58 23.59 3.54 -0.28
C PRO A 58 23.05 4.97 -0.45
N GLU A 59 23.64 5.77 -1.34
CA GLU A 59 23.19 7.15 -1.62
C GLU A 59 21.83 7.21 -2.32
N ASP A 60 21.53 6.24 -3.20
CA ASP A 60 20.23 6.14 -3.87
C ASP A 60 19.16 5.67 -2.88
N LEU A 61 19.50 4.71 -2.01
CA LEU A 61 18.62 4.22 -0.95
C LEU A 61 18.23 5.36 0.00
N GLN A 62 19.19 6.15 0.48
CA GLN A 62 18.91 7.27 1.37
C GLN A 62 17.99 8.30 0.71
N ARG A 63 18.29 8.69 -0.54
CA ARG A 63 17.45 9.62 -1.31
C ARG A 63 16.04 9.06 -1.54
N TYR A 64 15.93 7.78 -1.83
CA TYR A 64 14.66 7.09 -2.05
C TYR A 64 13.80 7.11 -0.78
N ILE A 65 14.36 6.70 0.37
CA ILE A 65 13.65 6.70 1.66
C ILE A 65 13.18 8.11 2.03
N MET A 66 14.04 9.13 1.84
CA MET A 66 13.65 10.52 2.11
C MET A 66 12.44 10.94 1.28
N LYS A 67 12.46 10.73 -0.05
CA LYS A 67 11.33 11.08 -0.92
C LYS A 67 10.05 10.33 -0.57
N LEU A 68 10.19 9.04 -0.25
CA LEU A 68 9.08 8.17 0.12
C LEU A 68 8.43 8.63 1.44
N SER A 69 9.24 8.99 2.44
CA SER A 69 8.75 9.47 3.75
C SER A 69 7.94 10.77 3.72
N GLN A 70 8.13 11.57 2.66
CA GLN A 70 7.40 12.82 2.48
C GLN A 70 6.03 12.62 1.82
N ASN A 71 5.76 11.44 1.24
CA ASN A 71 4.62 11.23 0.34
C ASN A 71 3.95 9.86 0.49
N TRP A 72 4.28 9.07 1.51
CA TRP A 72 3.63 7.79 1.74
C TRP A 72 2.17 7.96 2.17
N HIS A 73 1.38 6.92 1.95
CA HIS A 73 0.00 6.83 2.44
C HIS A 73 -0.29 5.38 2.80
N PHE A 74 -1.02 5.17 3.88
CA PHE A 74 -1.40 3.83 4.36
C PHE A 74 -2.90 3.81 4.65
N SER A 75 -3.59 2.83 4.08
CA SER A 75 -5.05 2.68 4.15
C SER A 75 -5.57 2.31 5.55
N ALA A 76 -4.71 1.77 6.42
CA ALA A 76 -5.12 1.23 7.72
C ALA A 76 -5.88 2.25 8.58
N SER A 77 -5.43 3.51 8.62
CA SER A 77 -6.07 4.57 9.40
C SER A 77 -7.45 4.96 8.86
N GLU A 78 -7.63 4.99 7.54
CA GLU A 78 -8.92 5.27 6.90
C GLU A 78 -9.92 4.13 7.13
N LEU A 79 -9.46 2.88 6.97
CA LEU A 79 -10.25 1.69 7.25
C LEU A 79 -10.64 1.59 8.73
N GLY A 80 -9.70 1.88 9.64
CA GLY A 80 -9.94 1.89 11.09
C GLY A 80 -11.00 2.91 11.48
N LYS A 81 -10.88 4.14 10.98
CA LYS A 81 -11.89 5.19 11.19
C LYS A 81 -13.28 4.77 10.71
N ALA A 82 -13.38 4.12 9.54
CA ALA A 82 -14.66 3.64 9.02
C ALA A 82 -15.27 2.50 9.88
N LEU A 83 -14.45 1.78 10.64
CA LEU A 83 -14.86 0.67 11.49
C LEU A 83 -14.92 1.02 12.99
N ASP A 84 -14.75 2.29 13.35
CA ASP A 84 -14.67 2.76 14.75
C ASP A 84 -13.56 2.04 15.55
N VAL A 85 -12.37 1.92 14.93
CA VAL A 85 -11.13 1.40 15.52
C VAL A 85 -10.00 2.41 15.32
N GLU A 86 -9.42 2.90 16.41
CA GLU A 86 -8.25 3.78 16.37
C GLU A 86 -7.01 2.99 15.90
N VAL A 87 -6.42 3.40 14.78
CA VAL A 87 -5.17 2.81 14.30
C VAL A 87 -4.01 3.72 14.67
N ARG A 88 -3.03 3.16 15.39
CA ARG A 88 -1.79 3.82 15.77
C ARG A 88 -0.63 3.26 14.96
N GLN A 89 0.19 4.15 14.39
CA GLN A 89 1.26 3.78 13.48
C GLN A 89 2.59 4.35 14.00
N PRO A 90 3.25 3.72 14.99
CA PRO A 90 4.40 4.32 15.69
C PRO A 90 5.58 4.68 14.79
N PHE A 91 5.78 3.96 13.69
CA PHE A 91 6.83 4.24 12.72
C PHE A 91 6.57 5.50 11.87
N LEU A 92 5.35 6.04 11.89
CA LEU A 92 4.99 7.28 11.20
C LEU A 92 5.08 8.50 12.12
N ASP A 93 5.38 8.30 13.40
CA ASP A 93 5.60 9.40 14.35
C ASP A 93 6.74 10.29 13.84
N GLU A 94 6.53 11.61 13.85
CA GLU A 94 7.46 12.55 13.24
C GLU A 94 8.86 12.50 13.87
N ASP A 95 8.95 12.30 15.19
CA ASP A 95 10.23 12.22 15.89
C ASP A 95 10.94 10.93 15.51
N PHE A 96 10.19 9.82 15.43
CA PHE A 96 10.71 8.54 14.98
C PHE A 96 11.17 8.57 13.52
N VAL A 97 10.41 9.20 12.63
CA VAL A 97 10.78 9.39 11.22
C VAL A 97 12.08 10.19 11.11
N ARG A 98 12.20 11.31 11.83
CA ARG A 98 13.44 12.11 11.83
C ARG A 98 14.63 11.29 12.30
N PHE A 99 14.49 10.57 13.41
CA PHE A 99 15.52 9.66 13.90
C PHE A 99 15.90 8.59 12.86
N ALA A 100 14.91 7.93 12.24
CA ALA A 100 15.15 6.89 11.25
C ALA A 100 15.84 7.42 9.98
N LEU A 101 15.60 8.68 9.60
CA LEU A 101 16.27 9.33 8.47
C LEU A 101 17.74 9.68 8.75
N GLU A 102 18.14 9.85 10.01
CA GLU A 102 19.53 10.08 10.42
C GLU A 102 20.39 8.80 10.40
N ILE A 103 19.75 7.62 10.43
CA ILE A 103 20.45 6.34 10.40
C ILE A 103 21.03 6.08 9.01
N SER A 104 22.31 5.69 8.97
CA SER A 104 23.00 5.41 7.71
C SER A 104 22.34 4.27 6.91
N PRO A 105 22.30 4.37 5.57
CA PRO A 105 21.75 3.32 4.72
C PRO A 105 22.43 1.95 4.91
N GLU A 106 23.73 1.90 5.19
CA GLU A 106 24.50 0.68 5.47
C GLU A 106 24.11 0.01 6.79
N SER A 107 23.53 0.76 7.72
CA SER A 107 22.96 0.20 8.95
C SER A 107 21.57 -0.38 8.70
N LYS A 108 20.84 0.14 7.72
CA LYS A 108 19.51 -0.36 7.32
C LYS A 108 19.59 -1.63 6.48
N VAL A 109 20.61 -1.74 5.63
CA VAL A 109 20.86 -2.90 4.76
C VAL A 109 22.26 -3.44 4.98
N LYS A 110 22.37 -4.72 5.32
CA LYS A 110 23.65 -5.42 5.43
C LYS A 110 23.57 -6.81 4.85
N ASP A 111 24.55 -7.18 4.03
CA ASP A 111 24.65 -8.49 3.36
C ASP A 111 23.37 -8.87 2.60
N GLY A 112 22.74 -7.87 1.94
CA GLY A 112 21.47 -8.03 1.23
C GLY A 112 20.23 -8.16 2.12
N VAL A 113 20.39 -8.05 3.44
CA VAL A 113 19.29 -8.12 4.41
C VAL A 113 18.85 -6.71 4.80
N GLY A 114 17.61 -6.37 4.44
CA GLY A 114 16.93 -5.15 4.85
C GLY A 114 16.42 -5.18 6.30
N LYS A 115 16.06 -4.01 6.82
CA LYS A 115 15.71 -3.78 8.23
C LYS A 115 16.79 -4.20 9.22
N TYR A 116 18.06 -4.23 8.81
CA TYR A 116 19.12 -4.87 9.60
C TYR A 116 19.24 -4.29 11.02
N ILE A 117 19.43 -2.98 11.14
CA ILE A 117 19.50 -2.30 12.45
C ILE A 117 18.22 -2.49 13.28
N LEU A 118 17.05 -2.50 12.63
CA LEU A 118 15.78 -2.72 13.31
C LEU A 118 15.74 -4.14 13.89
N ARG A 119 16.11 -5.17 13.11
CA ARG A 119 16.19 -6.56 13.56
C ARG A 119 17.14 -6.71 14.75
N LYS A 120 18.35 -6.15 14.63
CA LYS A 120 19.36 -6.17 15.71
C LYS A 120 18.84 -5.55 17.01
N SER A 121 18.00 -4.52 16.92
CA SER A 121 17.45 -3.83 18.09
C SER A 121 16.43 -4.69 18.88
N PHE A 122 15.90 -5.77 18.29
CA PHE A 122 14.89 -6.64 18.90
C PHE A 122 15.33 -8.10 19.08
N GLU A 123 16.60 -8.44 18.78
CA GLU A 123 17.11 -9.82 18.88
C GLU A 123 16.96 -10.45 20.26
N ASP A 124 17.09 -9.64 21.32
CA ASP A 124 16.98 -10.12 22.70
C ASP A 124 15.52 -10.10 23.22
N LEU A 125 14.58 -9.63 22.40
CA LEU A 125 13.17 -9.42 22.81
C LEU A 125 12.19 -10.36 22.10
N ILE A 126 12.53 -10.84 20.91
CA ILE A 126 11.63 -11.62 20.04
C ILE A 126 12.38 -12.87 19.55
N PRO A 127 11.71 -14.03 19.40
CA PRO A 127 12.37 -15.24 18.90
C PRO A 127 13.12 -15.02 17.58
N ALA A 128 14.32 -15.60 17.48
CA ALA A 128 15.24 -15.37 16.36
C ALA A 128 14.61 -15.72 14.99
N GLU A 129 13.75 -16.73 14.95
CA GLU A 129 13.00 -17.15 13.77
C GLU A 129 11.99 -16.09 13.28
N ILE A 130 11.52 -15.21 14.16
CA ILE A 130 10.66 -14.07 13.81
C ILE A 130 11.52 -12.86 13.45
N VAL A 131 12.55 -12.55 14.25
CA VAL A 131 13.45 -11.41 14.04
C VAL A 131 14.14 -11.49 12.69
N TRP A 132 14.59 -12.67 12.27
CA TRP A 132 15.30 -12.89 11.02
C TRP A 132 14.43 -13.45 9.91
N ARG A 133 13.10 -13.49 10.11
CA ARG A 133 12.16 -13.94 9.07
C ARG A 133 12.25 -13.05 7.84
N ARG A 134 12.21 -13.69 6.66
CA ARG A 134 12.11 -12.97 5.38
C ARG A 134 10.80 -12.17 5.33
N LYS A 135 10.85 -10.96 4.76
CA LYS A 135 9.66 -10.15 4.51
C LYS A 135 8.71 -10.90 3.57
N GLU A 136 7.45 -10.90 3.94
CA GLU A 136 6.35 -11.41 3.12
C GLU A 136 5.30 -10.29 2.98
N PRO A 137 4.85 -9.93 1.78
CA PRO A 137 3.75 -8.97 1.59
C PRO A 137 2.44 -9.49 2.20
N ILE A 138 1.54 -8.57 2.59
CA ILE A 138 0.28 -8.92 3.25
C ILE A 138 -0.56 -9.84 2.37
N GLU A 139 -0.65 -9.58 1.06
CA GLU A 139 -1.40 -10.41 0.12
C GLU A 139 -0.93 -11.88 0.05
N TYR A 140 0.38 -12.10 0.21
CA TYR A 140 0.95 -13.46 0.23
C TYR A 140 0.68 -14.12 1.58
N GLY A 141 0.99 -13.44 2.68
CA GLY A 141 0.82 -13.98 4.04
C GLY A 141 -0.64 -14.24 4.41
N SER A 142 -1.57 -13.45 3.87
CA SER A 142 -3.03 -13.65 4.04
C SER A 142 -3.62 -14.69 3.08
N GLY A 143 -2.90 -15.05 2.01
CA GLY A 143 -3.41 -15.88 0.93
C GLY A 143 -4.39 -15.18 0.00
N SER A 144 -4.54 -13.85 0.09
CA SER A 144 -5.42 -13.08 -0.79
C SER A 144 -4.95 -13.02 -2.25
N THR A 145 -3.71 -13.43 -2.54
CA THR A 145 -3.22 -13.70 -3.92
C THR A 145 -4.13 -14.62 -4.75
N LYS A 146 -4.97 -15.45 -4.11
CA LYS A 146 -5.99 -16.25 -4.81
C LYS A 146 -7.01 -15.37 -5.56
N LEU A 147 -7.22 -14.14 -5.11
CA LEU A 147 -8.14 -13.19 -5.71
C LEU A 147 -7.78 -12.87 -7.17
N HIS A 148 -6.48 -12.75 -7.49
CA HIS A 148 -6.03 -12.54 -8.87
C HIS A 148 -6.56 -13.62 -9.83
N LYS A 149 -6.50 -14.89 -9.42
CA LYS A 149 -6.99 -16.02 -10.23
C LYS A 149 -8.50 -16.02 -10.38
N ILE A 150 -9.21 -15.70 -9.30
CA ILE A 150 -10.68 -15.60 -9.32
C ILE A 150 -11.08 -14.48 -10.29
N ILE A 151 -10.47 -13.29 -10.17
CA ILE A 151 -10.80 -12.15 -11.01
C ILE A 151 -10.48 -12.42 -12.49
N ASP A 152 -9.33 -13.02 -12.81
CA ASP A 152 -8.98 -13.37 -14.18
C ASP A 152 -9.98 -14.36 -14.80
N SER A 153 -10.58 -15.25 -14.00
CA SER A 153 -11.63 -16.17 -14.46
C SER A 153 -13.00 -15.52 -14.63
N VAL A 154 -13.27 -14.40 -13.94
CA VAL A 154 -14.56 -13.69 -13.98
C VAL A 154 -14.57 -12.65 -15.10
N VAL A 155 -13.44 -12.01 -15.40
CA VAL A 155 -13.32 -11.01 -16.46
C VAL A 155 -12.85 -11.66 -17.76
N THR A 156 -13.75 -11.70 -18.74
CA THR A 156 -13.41 -12.23 -20.06
C THR A 156 -12.51 -11.26 -20.85
N ASP A 157 -11.70 -11.78 -21.77
CA ASP A 157 -10.91 -10.94 -22.68
C ASP A 157 -11.80 -10.03 -23.52
N GLY A 158 -12.97 -10.52 -23.94
CA GLY A 158 -13.94 -9.74 -24.71
C GLY A 158 -14.44 -8.51 -23.94
N GLU A 159 -14.90 -8.69 -22.70
CA GLU A 159 -15.32 -7.59 -21.84
C GLU A 159 -14.19 -6.57 -21.61
N PHE A 160 -12.97 -7.06 -21.34
CA PHE A 160 -11.83 -6.19 -21.10
C PHE A 160 -11.44 -5.38 -22.34
N GLN A 161 -11.49 -5.96 -23.54
CA GLN A 161 -11.20 -5.26 -24.79
C GLN A 161 -12.28 -4.24 -25.15
N SER A 162 -13.56 -4.52 -24.86
CA SER A 162 -14.65 -3.55 -25.04
C SER A 162 -14.49 -2.37 -24.09
N ALA A 163 -14.23 -2.64 -22.80
CA ALA A 163 -14.05 -1.60 -21.79
C ALA A 163 -12.94 -0.61 -22.14
N LYS A 164 -11.82 -1.09 -22.70
CA LYS A 164 -10.71 -0.23 -23.17
C LYS A 164 -11.11 0.78 -24.26
N LYS A 165 -12.22 0.55 -24.97
CA LYS A 165 -12.71 1.43 -26.04
C LYS A 165 -13.83 2.35 -25.57
N GLU A 166 -14.63 1.88 -24.63
CA GLU A 166 -15.85 2.56 -24.17
C GLU A 166 -15.58 3.49 -22.98
N VAL A 167 -14.56 3.19 -22.18
CA VAL A 167 -14.23 3.92 -20.96
C VAL A 167 -12.96 4.73 -21.15
N ASP A 168 -12.99 6.01 -20.80
CA ASP A 168 -11.82 6.90 -20.77
C ASP A 168 -10.94 6.63 -19.54
N ILE A 169 -10.50 5.38 -19.38
CA ILE A 169 -9.55 4.92 -18.36
C ILE A 169 -8.57 3.96 -19.01
N LYS A 170 -7.28 4.20 -18.81
CA LYS A 170 -6.23 3.30 -19.29
C LYS A 170 -6.00 2.16 -18.31
N PHE A 171 -6.79 1.10 -18.41
CA PHE A 171 -6.67 -0.04 -17.50
C PHE A 171 -5.32 -0.76 -17.62
N ILE A 172 -4.68 -1.01 -16.48
CA ILE A 172 -3.40 -1.72 -16.38
C ILE A 172 -3.57 -3.19 -16.80
N ASN A 173 -4.56 -3.87 -16.25
CA ASN A 173 -4.89 -5.27 -16.50
C ASN A 173 -6.39 -5.54 -16.21
N LYS A 174 -6.84 -6.79 -16.34
CA LYS A 174 -8.22 -7.20 -16.07
C LYS A 174 -8.65 -6.94 -14.63
N GLU A 175 -7.73 -7.10 -13.68
CA GLU A 175 -8.01 -6.90 -12.26
C GLU A 175 -8.26 -5.43 -11.92
N HIS A 176 -7.44 -4.54 -12.46
CA HIS A 176 -7.65 -3.10 -12.35
C HIS A 176 -9.00 -2.68 -12.96
N PHE A 177 -9.40 -3.29 -14.08
CA PHE A 177 -10.74 -3.09 -14.66
C PHE A 177 -11.86 -3.64 -13.77
N PHE A 178 -11.67 -4.82 -13.17
CA PHE A 178 -12.63 -5.40 -12.23
C PHE A 178 -12.87 -4.50 -11.01
N TYR A 179 -11.80 -3.99 -10.40
CA TYR A 179 -11.90 -3.04 -9.29
C TYR A 179 -12.57 -1.75 -9.71
N TRP A 180 -12.25 -1.23 -10.90
CA TRP A 180 -12.94 -0.05 -11.43
C TRP A 180 -14.45 -0.29 -11.63
N ARG A 181 -14.88 -1.46 -12.11
CA ARG A 181 -16.33 -1.78 -12.23
C ARG A 181 -17.05 -1.68 -10.89
N ILE A 182 -16.41 -2.12 -9.81
CA ILE A 182 -16.97 -2.01 -8.47
C ILE A 182 -16.96 -0.55 -8.01
N TYR A 183 -15.86 0.17 -8.24
CA TYR A 183 -15.75 1.59 -7.96
C TYR A 183 -16.85 2.40 -8.63
N ASP A 184 -17.11 2.19 -9.93
CA ASP A 184 -18.16 2.88 -10.67
C ASP A 184 -19.56 2.61 -10.08
N GLN A 185 -19.77 1.43 -9.51
CA GLN A 185 -21.04 1.06 -8.87
C GLN A 185 -21.22 1.68 -7.49
N VAL A 186 -20.19 1.72 -6.65
CA VAL A 186 -20.32 2.11 -5.23
C VAL A 186 -19.80 3.52 -4.90
N VAL A 187 -18.89 4.05 -5.72
CA VAL A 187 -18.36 5.42 -5.61
C VAL A 187 -18.90 6.31 -6.73
N GLY A 188 -18.94 5.80 -7.96
CA GLY A 188 -19.43 6.52 -9.13
C GLY A 188 -18.36 7.35 -9.83
N LYS A 189 -18.70 8.59 -10.21
CA LYS A 189 -17.88 9.41 -11.10
C LYS A 189 -16.53 9.76 -10.47
N ILE A 190 -15.44 9.44 -11.18
CA ILE A 190 -14.08 9.86 -10.84
C ILE A 190 -13.97 11.39 -10.93
N PRO A 191 -13.62 12.09 -9.83
CA PRO A 191 -13.34 13.52 -9.87
C PRO A 191 -12.13 13.78 -10.77
N LYS A 192 -12.28 14.65 -11.78
CA LYS A 192 -11.15 15.05 -12.64
C LYS A 192 -10.29 16.06 -11.91
N ALA A 193 -8.98 16.03 -12.19
CA ALA A 193 -8.04 17.02 -11.69
C ALA A 193 -8.49 18.44 -12.08
N ARG A 194 -8.28 19.39 -11.16
CA ARG A 194 -8.47 20.82 -11.42
C ARG A 194 -7.34 21.35 -12.32
N ASP A 195 -7.52 22.55 -12.86
CA ASP A 195 -6.55 23.17 -13.78
C ASP A 195 -5.17 23.42 -13.12
N ASP A 196 -5.13 23.57 -11.79
CA ASP A 196 -3.92 23.74 -10.99
C ASP A 196 -3.30 22.42 -10.50
N GLU A 197 -3.91 21.28 -10.82
CA GLU A 197 -3.50 19.95 -10.38
C GLU A 197 -2.87 19.13 -11.51
N VAL A 198 -1.96 18.23 -11.15
CA VAL A 198 -1.44 17.25 -12.10
C VAL A 198 -2.50 16.19 -12.35
N SER A 199 -2.94 16.05 -13.60
CA SER A 199 -3.88 14.99 -13.97
C SER A 199 -3.20 13.62 -14.09
N CYS A 200 -3.84 12.60 -13.53
CA CYS A 200 -3.42 11.22 -13.66
C CYS A 200 -3.57 10.74 -15.11
N PRO A 201 -2.50 10.21 -15.74
CA PRO A 201 -2.56 9.77 -17.14
C PRO A 201 -3.42 8.53 -17.37
N CYS A 202 -3.83 7.85 -16.29
CA CYS A 202 -4.65 6.63 -16.32
C CYS A 202 -6.15 6.95 -16.22
N CYS A 203 -6.58 7.68 -15.18
CA CYS A 203 -8.00 7.91 -14.89
C CYS A 203 -8.44 9.39 -14.96
N GLY A 204 -7.47 10.31 -15.07
CA GLY A 204 -7.72 11.76 -15.09
C GLY A 204 -7.98 12.41 -13.73
N ALA A 205 -7.97 11.64 -12.64
CA ALA A 205 -8.05 12.18 -11.28
C ALA A 205 -6.82 13.01 -10.90
N ALA A 206 -6.92 13.80 -9.84
CA ALA A 206 -5.76 14.49 -9.26
C ALA A 206 -4.68 13.47 -8.88
N MET A 207 -3.45 13.72 -9.32
CA MET A 207 -2.29 12.91 -9.00
C MET A 207 -1.64 13.44 -7.73
N GLY A 208 -1.20 12.55 -6.83
CA GLY A 208 -0.22 12.92 -5.80
C GLY A 208 1.15 13.19 -6.42
N THR A 209 2.19 13.25 -5.59
CA THR A 209 3.56 13.53 -6.10
C THR A 209 4.05 12.42 -7.04
N TYR A 210 3.84 11.16 -6.64
CA TYR A 210 4.30 9.97 -7.39
C TYR A 210 3.22 8.92 -7.60
N HIS A 211 2.07 9.05 -6.96
CA HIS A 211 1.03 8.03 -6.91
C HIS A 211 -0.38 8.64 -7.03
N CYS A 212 -1.24 8.03 -7.84
CA CYS A 212 -2.63 8.45 -7.98
C CYS A 212 -3.51 7.73 -6.94
N PRO A 213 -4.08 8.45 -5.95
CA PRO A 213 -4.85 7.83 -4.87
C PRO A 213 -6.10 7.10 -5.35
N THR A 214 -6.61 7.42 -6.54
CA THR A 214 -7.85 6.82 -7.08
C THR A 214 -7.62 5.52 -7.85
N CYS A 215 -6.51 5.38 -8.59
CA CYS A 215 -6.31 4.24 -9.49
C CYS A 215 -4.99 3.49 -9.26
N GLY A 216 -4.16 3.93 -8.33
CA GLY A 216 -2.87 3.30 -8.06
C GLY A 216 -1.75 3.59 -9.06
N PHE A 217 -2.03 4.32 -10.16
CA PHE A 217 -1.00 4.67 -11.14
C PHE A 217 0.17 5.39 -10.45
N SER A 218 1.38 4.85 -10.61
CA SER A 218 2.58 5.35 -9.95
C SER A 218 3.69 5.68 -10.95
N ARG A 219 4.45 6.75 -10.67
CA ARG A 219 5.68 7.12 -11.38
C ARG A 219 6.91 6.62 -10.61
N PRO A 220 8.03 6.33 -11.29
CA PRO A 220 9.29 6.03 -10.62
C PRO A 220 9.70 7.15 -9.66
N LEU A 221 10.26 6.78 -8.49
CA LEU A 221 10.80 7.70 -7.47
C LEU A 221 12.26 8.13 -7.77
N LEU A 222 12.93 7.40 -8.67
CA LEU A 222 14.30 7.61 -9.13
C LEU A 222 14.32 7.98 -10.61
#